data_AF-A0A3C7VXU3-F1
#
_entry.id   AF-A0A3C7VXU3-F1
#
_cell.length_a   1.000
_cell.length_b   1.000
_cell.length_c   1.000
_cell.angle_alpha   90.00
_cell.angle_beta   90.00
_cell.angle_gamma   90.00
#
_symmetry.space_group_name_H-M   'P 1'
#
loop_
_entity.id
_entity.type
_entity.pdbx_description
1 polymer ?
#
loop_
_entity_poly.entity_id
_entity_poly.type
_entity_poly.pdbx_seq_one_letter_code
_entity_poly.pdbx_strand_id
1 'polypeptide(L)'
;TLVNGTLYPLAATALNGATSLTAAAHDSIEGLEHIDKCIDIDQSPIGRTPRSNPATYTGIFTPVRELFAGTQEARSRGYKPGRFSFNVK
;
A
#
# COMPACT_ATOMS: atom_id res chain seq x y z
N THR A 1 6.75 23.72 1.90
CA THR A 1 8.01 23.48 1.16
C THR A 1 7.67 23.12 -0.27
N LEU A 2 8.59 23.29 -1.23
CA LEU A 2 8.34 23.01 -2.65
C LEU A 2 7.76 21.59 -2.87
N VAL A 3 8.43 20.56 -2.34
CA VAL A 3 8.03 19.17 -2.57
C VAL A 3 6.77 18.81 -1.80
N ASN A 4 6.87 18.72 -0.46
CA ASN A 4 5.78 18.17 0.36
C ASN A 4 4.58 19.11 0.52
N GLY A 5 4.83 20.43 0.44
CA GLY A 5 3.79 21.44 0.67
C GLY A 5 3.11 21.94 -0.59
N THR A 6 3.70 21.76 -1.76
CA THR A 6 3.18 22.33 -3.02
C THR A 6 3.05 21.27 -4.09
N LEU A 7 4.18 20.69 -4.54
CA LEU A 7 4.21 19.76 -5.67
C LEU A 7 3.41 18.48 -5.39
N TYR A 8 3.59 17.86 -4.22
CA TYR A 8 2.86 16.64 -3.87
C TYR A 8 1.34 16.86 -3.77
N PRO A 9 0.82 17.83 -3.00
CA PRO A 9 -0.61 18.12 -2.99
C PRO A 9 -1.20 18.38 -4.38
N LEU A 10 -0.51 19.15 -5.23
CA LEU A 10 -0.96 19.43 -6.60
C LEU A 10 -0.99 18.17 -7.47
N ALA A 11 0.12 17.43 -7.52
CA ALA A 11 0.23 16.22 -8.33
C ALA A 11 -0.70 15.11 -7.84
N ALA A 12 -0.86 14.92 -6.53
CA ALA A 12 -1.79 13.95 -5.96
C ALA A 12 -3.25 14.32 -6.23
N THR A 13 -3.60 15.62 -6.24
CA THR A 13 -4.94 16.07 -6.58
C THR A 13 -5.24 15.83 -8.07
N ALA A 14 -4.33 16.27 -8.94
CA ALA A 14 -4.51 16.19 -10.40
C ALA A 14 -4.43 14.76 -10.94
N LEU A 15 -3.47 13.95 -10.46
CA LEU A 15 -3.16 12.64 -11.03
C LEU A 15 -3.82 11.48 -10.28
N ASN A 16 -4.05 11.63 -8.96
CA ASN A 16 -4.57 10.55 -8.12
C ASN A 16 -6.00 10.81 -7.61
N GLY A 17 -6.58 11.99 -7.87
CA GLY A 17 -7.90 12.37 -7.37
C GLY A 17 -7.95 12.61 -5.86
N ALA A 18 -6.85 13.02 -5.23
CA ALA A 18 -6.84 13.36 -3.81
C ALA A 18 -7.74 14.57 -3.52
N THR A 19 -8.56 14.49 -2.47
CA THR A 19 -9.54 15.55 -2.11
C THR A 19 -9.23 16.27 -0.79
N SER A 20 -8.32 15.72 0.02
CA SER A 20 -8.01 16.23 1.37
C SER A 20 -6.70 17.03 1.46
N LEU A 21 -5.98 17.19 0.36
CA LEU A 21 -4.68 17.85 0.32
C LEU A 21 -4.85 19.31 -0.13
N THR A 22 -4.19 20.21 0.58
CA THR A 22 -4.15 21.64 0.22
C THR A 22 -2.72 22.02 -0.13
N ALA A 23 -2.50 22.46 -1.36
CA ALA A 23 -1.21 23.01 -1.77
C ALA A 23 -0.98 24.37 -1.09
N ALA A 24 0.27 24.64 -0.72
CA ALA A 24 0.70 25.97 -0.32
C ALA A 24 0.58 26.96 -1.50
N ALA A 25 0.58 28.26 -1.21
CA ALA A 25 0.55 29.29 -2.22
C ALA A 25 1.67 29.10 -3.25
N HIS A 26 1.31 29.18 -4.53
CA HIS A 26 2.18 29.01 -5.69
C HIS A 26 1.55 29.75 -6.88
N ASP A 27 2.34 30.10 -7.88
CA ASP A 27 1.87 30.86 -9.03
C ASP A 27 1.23 29.95 -10.10
N SER A 28 1.97 28.94 -10.57
CA SER A 28 1.48 27.96 -11.55
C SER A 28 2.21 26.62 -11.44
N ILE A 29 1.63 25.59 -12.08
CA ILE A 29 2.24 24.28 -12.29
C ILE A 29 1.91 23.81 -13.71
N GLU A 30 2.90 23.28 -14.41
CA GLU A 30 2.82 22.84 -15.82
C GLU A 30 3.51 21.47 -15.97
N GLY A 31 3.18 20.70 -17.01
CA GLY A 31 3.84 19.43 -17.32
C GLY A 31 3.32 18.21 -16.54
N LEU A 32 2.25 18.35 -15.75
CA LEU A 32 1.62 17.21 -15.06
C LEU A 32 1.00 16.22 -16.04
N GLU A 33 0.64 16.66 -17.24
CA GLU A 33 0.14 15.82 -18.34
C GLU A 33 1.15 14.76 -18.83
N HIS A 34 2.43 14.90 -18.47
CA HIS A 34 3.47 13.92 -18.80
C HIS A 34 3.60 12.80 -17.76
N ILE A 35 2.82 12.84 -16.67
CA ILE A 35 2.95 11.94 -15.53
C ILE A 35 1.62 11.22 -15.29
N ASP A 36 1.67 9.89 -15.13
CA ASP A 36 0.46 9.10 -14.91
C ASP A 36 0.00 9.12 -13.44
N LYS A 37 0.94 9.16 -12.50
CA LYS A 37 0.67 9.00 -11.07
C LYS A 37 1.76 9.64 -10.21
N CYS A 38 1.36 10.22 -9.09
CA CYS A 38 2.28 10.66 -8.04
C CYS A 38 2.28 9.65 -6.89
N ILE A 39 3.44 9.23 -6.38
CA ILE A 39 3.53 8.37 -5.19
C ILE A 39 4.49 9.01 -4.20
N ASP A 40 3.98 9.37 -3.03
CA ASP A 40 4.80 9.80 -1.90
C ASP A 40 5.27 8.57 -1.12
N ILE A 41 6.59 8.47 -0.92
CA ILE A 41 7.24 7.39 -0.17
C ILE A 41 8.00 8.03 0.98
N ASP A 42 7.42 7.91 2.17
CA ASP A 42 7.95 8.51 3.39
C ASP A 42 8.30 7.45 4.45
N GLN A 43 8.60 7.92 5.66
CA GLN A 43 8.93 7.05 6.80
C GLN A 43 7.71 6.79 7.70
N SER A 44 6.50 7.05 7.20
CA SER A 44 5.30 6.71 7.95
C SER A 44 5.21 5.20 8.17
N PRO A 45 4.64 4.73 9.29
CA PRO A 45 4.57 3.30 9.57
C PRO A 45 3.76 2.56 8.49
N ILE A 46 4.28 1.43 8.01
CA ILE A 46 3.63 0.54 7.03
C ILE A 46 2.29 -0.06 7.52
N GLY A 47 1.98 0.05 8.80
CA GLY A 47 0.70 -0.33 9.37
C GLY A 47 0.61 0.09 10.84
N ARG A 48 -0.63 0.21 11.33
CA ARG A 48 -0.92 0.66 12.70
C ARG A 48 -1.38 -0.46 13.64
N THR A 49 -1.42 -1.70 13.16
CA THR A 49 -1.88 -2.86 13.94
C THR A 49 -0.76 -3.90 14.04
N PRO A 50 -0.70 -4.69 15.12
CA PRO A 50 0.29 -5.78 15.25
C PRO A 50 0.18 -6.85 14.15
N ARG A 51 -0.94 -6.87 13.42
CA ARG A 51 -1.20 -7.76 12.29
C ARG A 51 -0.55 -7.31 10.98
N SER A 52 -0.01 -6.09 10.93
CA SER A 52 0.79 -5.62 9.80
C SER A 52 2.27 -5.89 10.09
N ASN A 53 2.91 -6.61 9.18
CA ASN A 53 4.34 -6.86 9.18
C ASN A 53 4.87 -6.83 7.73
N PRO A 54 6.19 -6.91 7.52
CA PRO A 54 6.75 -6.85 6.17
C PRO A 54 6.18 -7.92 5.22
N ALA A 55 5.87 -9.12 5.72
CA ALA A 55 5.34 -10.20 4.89
C ALA A 55 3.90 -9.94 4.41
N THR A 56 3.06 -9.31 5.26
CA THR A 56 1.71 -8.90 4.85
C THR A 56 1.73 -7.66 3.97
N TYR A 57 2.64 -6.71 4.23
CA TYR A 57 2.75 -5.46 3.47
C TYR A 57 3.23 -5.69 2.03
N THR A 58 4.23 -6.55 1.85
CA THR A 58 4.76 -6.91 0.52
C THR A 58 3.89 -7.93 -0.23
N GLY A 59 2.91 -8.53 0.43
CA GLY A 59 2.05 -9.58 -0.15
C GLY A 59 2.66 -10.98 -0.18
N ILE A 60 3.94 -11.16 0.18
CA ILE A 60 4.62 -12.47 0.17
C ILE A 60 4.00 -13.47 1.15
N PHE A 61 3.25 -13.02 2.17
CA PHE A 61 2.56 -13.94 3.07
C PHE A 61 1.46 -14.75 2.36
N THR A 62 0.92 -14.29 1.23
CA THR A 62 -0.06 -15.06 0.44
C THR A 62 0.53 -16.35 -0.14
N PRO A 63 1.59 -16.30 -0.96
CA PRO A 63 2.19 -17.53 -1.49
C PRO A 63 2.74 -18.43 -0.38
N VAL A 64 3.21 -17.89 0.74
CA VAL A 64 3.59 -18.71 1.92
C VAL A 64 2.39 -19.51 2.44
N ARG A 65 1.23 -18.88 2.63
CA ARG A 65 0.02 -19.59 3.08
C ARG A 65 -0.45 -20.64 2.09
N GLU A 66 -0.35 -20.36 0.79
CA GLU A 66 -0.69 -21.31 -0.27
C GLU A 66 0.27 -22.51 -0.27
N LEU A 67 1.56 -22.28 -0.10
CA LEU A 67 2.58 -23.32 0.03
C LEU A 67 2.26 -24.26 1.20
N PHE A 68 1.96 -23.70 2.38
CA PHE A 68 1.60 -24.50 3.56
C PHE A 68 0.30 -25.29 3.36
N ALA A 69 -0.72 -24.68 2.74
CA ALA A 69 -1.97 -25.37 2.38
C ALA A 69 -1.77 -26.49 1.35
N GLY A 70 -0.72 -26.41 0.52
CA GLY A 70 -0.35 -27.43 -0.47
C GLY A 70 0.30 -28.69 0.11
N THR A 71 0.76 -28.66 1.37
CA THR A 71 1.39 -29.83 2.02
C THR A 71 0.43 -31.01 2.11
N GLN A 72 0.95 -32.25 2.09
CA GLN A 72 0.11 -33.45 2.19
C GLN A 72 -0.71 -33.45 3.49
N GLU A 73 -0.10 -33.05 4.60
CA GLU A 73 -0.74 -32.97 5.92
C GLU A 73 -1.84 -31.90 5.98
N ALA A 74 -1.62 -30.72 5.38
CA ALA A 74 -2.66 -29.71 5.31
C ALA A 74 -3.84 -30.19 4.48
N ARG A 75 -3.58 -30.85 3.34
CA ARG A 75 -4.63 -31.40 2.46
C ARG A 75 -5.42 -32.53 3.13
N SER A 76 -4.76 -33.47 3.82
CA SER A 76 -5.46 -34.56 4.53
C SER A 76 -6.38 -34.05 5.64
N ARG A 77 -6.03 -32.91 6.26
CA ARG A 77 -6.84 -32.22 7.28
C ARG A 77 -7.83 -31.18 6.74
N GLY A 78 -7.90 -30.98 5.41
CA GLY A 78 -8.77 -29.99 4.79
C GLY A 78 -8.39 -28.52 5.07
N TYR A 79 -7.13 -28.25 5.45
CA TYR A 79 -6.65 -26.90 5.77
C TYR A 79 -6.46 -26.07 4.50
N LYS A 80 -7.25 -24.99 4.39
CA LYS A 80 -7.15 -23.99 3.33
C LYS A 80 -6.13 -22.90 3.71
N PRO A 81 -5.67 -22.04 2.78
CA PRO A 81 -4.73 -20.93 3.08
C PRO A 81 -5.18 -20.00 4.21
N GLY A 82 -6.50 -19.90 4.46
CA GLY A 82 -7.06 -19.15 5.59
C GLY A 82 -6.65 -19.71 6.96
N ARG A 83 -6.42 -21.03 7.08
CA ARG A 83 -5.95 -21.66 8.33
C ARG A 83 -4.57 -21.18 8.76
N PHE A 84 -3.75 -20.77 7.80
CA PHE A 84 -2.39 -20.28 8.01
C PHE A 84 -2.32 -18.75 8.11
N SER A 85 -3.47 -18.08 8.25
CA SER A 85 -3.54 -16.64 8.43
C SER A 85 -3.89 -16.30 9.88
N PHE A 86 -3.05 -15.50 10.52
CA PHE A 86 -3.34 -14.91 11.84
C PHE A 86 -4.35 -13.73 11.77
N ASN A 87 -4.83 -13.40 10.58
CA ASN A 87 -5.82 -12.33 10.35
C ASN A 87 -7.27 -12.84 10.29
N VAL A 88 -7.48 -14.16 10.27
CA VAL A 88 -8.81 -14.77 10.21
C VAL A 88 -9.34 -14.90 11.64
N LYS A 89 -10.59 -14.47 11.87
CA LYS A 89 -11.34 -14.75 13.10
C LYS A 89 -11.97 -16.14 13.03
#